data_AF-A0A1S2PQA3-F1
#
_entry.id   AF-A0A1S2PQA3-F1
#
_cell.length_a   1.000
_cell.length_b   1.000
_cell.length_c   1.000
_cell.angle_alpha   90.00
_cell.angle_beta   90.00
_cell.angle_gamma   90.00
#
_symmetry.space_group_name_H-M   'P 1'
#
loop_
_entity.id
_entity.type
_entity.pdbx_description
1 polymer ?
#
loop_
_entity_poly.entity_id
_entity_poly.type
_entity_poly.pdbx_seq_one_letter_code
_entity_poly.pdbx_strand_id
1 'polypeptide(L)' 'MLFTGDAVAASPMDGSVMLGVFNLDRAHAVRSFQRLATLDTDVACFGHGDPVLDNSADALGKAADTYEARP' A
#
# COMPACT_ATOMS: atom_id res chain seq x y z
N MET A 1 10.27 -5.71 -7.71
CA MET A 1 9.03 -6.41 -7.32
C MET A 1 8.94 -6.43 -5.79
N LEU A 2 7.80 -6.03 -5.23
CA LEU A 2 7.53 -5.97 -3.80
C LEU A 2 6.32 -6.86 -3.45
N PHE A 3 6.43 -7.65 -2.38
CA PHE A 3 5.30 -8.35 -1.77
C PHE A 3 4.99 -7.69 -0.43
N THR A 4 3.79 -7.16 -0.26
CA THR A 4 3.40 -6.44 0.98
C THR A 4 2.60 -7.30 1.94
N GLY A 5 2.11 -8.47 1.48
CA GLY A 5 1.06 -9.20 2.18
C GLY A 5 -0.15 -8.29 2.44
N ASP A 6 -0.83 -8.49 3.56
CA ASP A 6 -2.01 -7.69 3.94
C ASP A 6 -1.69 -6.29 4.51
N ALA A 7 -0.43 -5.85 4.51
CA ALA A 7 -0.10 -4.48 4.92
C ALA A 7 -0.64 -3.43 3.92
N VAL A 8 -0.75 -3.82 2.65
CA VAL A 8 -1.30 -3.03 1.53
C VAL A 8 -2.22 -3.94 0.73
N ALA A 9 -3.31 -3.39 0.21
CA ALA A 9 -4.29 -4.12 -0.59
C ALA A 9 -4.67 -3.31 -1.83
N ALA A 10 -5.20 -3.99 -2.84
CA ALA A 10 -5.97 -3.35 -3.90
C ALA A 10 -7.46 -3.39 -3.56
N SER A 11 -8.12 -2.24 -3.66
CA SER A 11 -9.56 -2.08 -3.42
C SER A 11 -10.36 -2.94 -4.42
N PRO A 12 -11.33 -3.75 -3.97
CA PRO A 12 -12.17 -4.53 -4.86
C PRO A 12 -13.18 -3.68 -5.65
N MET A 13 -13.34 -2.40 -5.30
CA MET A 13 -14.30 -1.50 -5.94
C MET A 13 -13.74 -0.85 -7.20
N ASP A 14 -12.48 -0.47 -7.17
CA ASP A 14 -11.84 0.35 -8.21
C ASP A 14 -10.37 -0.02 -8.48
N GLY A 15 -9.83 -1.03 -7.80
CA GLY A 15 -8.44 -1.46 -7.94
C GLY A 15 -7.42 -0.50 -7.32
N SER A 16 -7.85 0.56 -6.64
CA SER A 16 -6.94 1.53 -6.04
C SER A 16 -6.11 0.89 -4.91
N VAL A 17 -4.83 1.25 -4.84
CA VAL A 17 -3.95 0.83 -3.76
C VAL A 17 -4.41 1.50 -2.46
N MET A 18 -4.52 0.73 -1.39
CA MET A 18 -4.95 1.21 -0.08
C MET A 18 -4.17 0.54 1.06
N LEU A 19 -4.16 1.17 2.23
CA LEU A 19 -3.69 0.54 3.46
C LEU A 19 -4.55 -0.70 3.72
N GLY A 20 -3.91 -1.81 4.11
CA GLY A 20 -4.64 -2.99 4.56
C GLY A 20 -5.59 -2.64 5.71
N VAL A 21 -6.73 -3.35 5.81
CA VAL A 21 -7.76 -3.01 6.82
C VAL A 21 -7.59 -3.76 8.14
N PHE A 22 -6.82 -4.85 8.15
CA PHE A 22 -6.62 -5.71 9.32
C PHE A 22 -5.38 -5.35 10.14
N ASN A 23 -5.24 -4.08 10.53
CA ASN A 23 -4.12 -3.62 11.35
C ASN A 23 -4.48 -3.63 12.84
N LEU A 24 -3.55 -4.10 13.68
CA LEU A 24 -3.66 -3.99 15.14
C LEU A 24 -3.36 -2.57 15.65
N ASP A 25 -2.40 -1.89 15.02
CA ASP A 25 -2.04 -0.49 15.28
C ASP A 25 -2.09 0.27 13.97
N ARG A 26 -3.11 1.12 13.81
CA ARG A 26 -3.32 1.90 12.59
C ARG A 26 -2.22 2.94 12.36
N ALA A 27 -1.73 3.60 13.41
CA ALA A 27 -0.72 4.64 13.27
C ALA A 27 0.63 4.02 12.82
N HIS A 28 0.98 2.88 13.41
CA HIS A 28 2.17 2.13 12.99
C HIS A 28 2.02 1.54 11.57
N ALA A 29 0.83 1.09 11.20
CA ALA A 29 0.55 0.60 9.85
C ALA A 29 0.70 1.70 8.79
N VAL A 30 0.18 2.91 9.03
CA VAL A 30 0.36 4.06 8.13
C VAL A 30 1.85 4.38 7.95
N ARG A 31 2.63 4.44 9.03
CA ARG A 31 4.09 4.68 8.94
C ARG A 31 4.82 3.58 8.18
N SER A 32 4.42 2.32 8.38
CA SER A 32 4.98 1.17 7.66
C SER A 32 4.65 1.25 6.17
N PHE A 33 3.41 1.60 5.82
CA PHE A 33 2.99 1.76 4.43
C PHE A 33 3.74 2.90 3.75
N GLN A 34 3.87 4.06 4.39
CA GLN A 34 4.69 5.17 3.90
C GLN A 34 6.14 4.75 3.65
N ARG A 35 6.72 3.93 4.54
CA ARG A 35 8.07 3.37 4.35
C ARG A 35 8.16 2.39 3.17
N LEU A 36 7.13 1.58 2.94
CA LEU A 36 7.07 0.69 1.77
C LEU A 36 6.97 1.51 0.48
N ALA A 37 6.23 2.62 0.49
CA ALA A 37 6.04 3.51 -0.65
C ALA A 37 7.32 4.27 -1.06
N THR A 38 8.36 4.29 -0.24
CA THR A 38 9.67 4.87 -0.64
C THR A 38 10.53 3.90 -1.46
N LEU A 39 10.09 2.66 -1.66
CA LEU A 39 10.83 1.68 -2.44
C LEU A 39 10.56 1.89 -3.94
N ASP A 40 11.62 1.93 -4.73
CA ASP A 40 11.53 2.03 -6.19
C ASP A 40 11.24 0.65 -6.79
N THR A 41 9.95 0.35 -7.02
CA THR A 41 9.48 -0.94 -7.53
C THR A 41 8.56 -0.78 -8.73
N ASP A 42 8.74 -1.63 -9.74
CA ASP A 42 7.82 -1.69 -10.89
C ASP A 42 6.55 -2.48 -10.60
N VAL A 43 6.68 -3.61 -9.89
CA VAL A 43 5.58 -4.53 -9.56
C VAL A 43 5.35 -4.59 -8.05
N ALA A 44 4.10 -4.54 -7.62
CA ALA A 44 3.68 -4.79 -6.24
C ALA A 44 2.56 -5.84 -6.16
N CYS A 45 2.72 -6.80 -5.26
CA CYS A 45 1.75 -7.87 -5.00
C CYS A 45 1.23 -7.77 -3.56
N PHE A 46 -0.08 -7.92 -3.43
CA PHE A 46 -0.82 -7.73 -2.19
C PHE A 46 -1.35 -9.04 -1.65
N GLY A 47 -1.70 -9.09 -0.36
CA GLY A 47 -2.44 -10.22 0.21
C GLY A 47 -3.86 -10.34 -0.36
N HIS A 48 -4.45 -9.21 -0.78
CA HIS A 48 -5.78 -9.13 -1.38
C HIS A 48 -5.82 -8.15 -2.56
N GLY A 49 -6.58 -8.55 -3.59
CA GLY A 49 -6.77 -7.79 -4.82
C GLY A 49 -5.67 -8.04 -5.86
N ASP A 50 -5.84 -7.42 -7.02
CA ASP A 50 -4.93 -7.61 -8.15
C ASP A 50 -3.58 -6.91 -7.95
N PRO A 51 -2.46 -7.47 -8.47
CA PRO A 51 -1.17 -6.81 -8.40
C PRO A 51 -1.11 -5.55 -9.28
N VAL A 52 -0.26 -4.60 -8.89
CA VAL A 52 0.18 -3.53 -9.79
C VAL A 52 1.36 -4.08 -10.58
N LEU A 53 1.26 -4.11 -11.91
CA LEU A 53 2.26 -4.70 -12.80
C LEU A 53 3.31 -3.71 -13.32
N ASP A 54 3.01 -2.41 -13.27
CA ASP A 54 3.88 -1.35 -13.76
C ASP A 54 3.81 -0.12 -12.84
N ASN A 55 4.94 0.59 -12.69
CA ASN A 55 5.05 1.83 -11.91
C ASN A 55 4.47 1.74 -10.48
N SER A 56 4.64 0.59 -9.80
CA SER A 56 4.06 0.41 -8.47
C SER A 56 4.54 1.43 -7.43
N ALA A 57 5.75 1.97 -7.58
CA ALA A 57 6.26 3.04 -6.73
C ALA A 57 5.34 4.28 -6.71
N ASP A 58 4.87 4.72 -7.89
CA ASP A 58 3.96 5.88 -8.01
C ASP A 58 2.57 5.58 -7.42
N ALA A 59 2.05 4.37 -7.67
CA ALA A 59 0.77 3.94 -7.12
C ALA A 59 0.79 3.85 -5.59
N LEU A 60 1.85 3.26 -5.01
CA LEU A 60 2.07 3.17 -3.57
C LEU A 60 2.24 4.56 -2.95
N GLY A 61 3.01 5.44 -3.58
CA GLY A 61 3.23 6.82 -3.13
C GLY A 61 1.93 7.61 -3.04
N LYS A 62 1.17 7.67 -4.15
CA LYS A 62 -0.12 8.37 -4.19
C LYS A 62 -1.09 7.87 -3.14
N ALA A 63 -1.16 6.55 -2.95
CA ALA A 63 -2.01 5.95 -1.94
C ALA A 63 -1.53 6.32 -0.52
N ALA A 64 -0.24 6.19 -0.23
CA ALA A 64 0.34 6.51 1.08
C ALA A 64 0.12 7.98 1.48
N ASP A 65 0.18 8.91 0.51
CA ASP A 65 -0.05 10.35 0.73
C ASP A 65 -1.48 10.66 1.18
N THR A 66 -2.45 9.78 0.93
CA THR A 66 -3.84 9.95 1.42
C THR A 66 -4.00 9.65 2.91
N TYR A 67 -3.00 9.03 3.55
CA TYR A 67 -3.03 8.66 4.96
C TYR A 67 -2.19 9.63 5.80
N GLU A 68 -2.85 10.60 6.43
CA GLU A 68 -2.18 11.39 7.45
C GLU A 68 -1.87 10.53 8.69
N ALA A 69 -0.65 10.67 9.22
CA ALA A 69 -0.34 10.19 10.55
C ALA A 69 -1.11 11.07 11.55
N ARG A 70 -2.24 10.58 12.07
CA ARG A 70 -2.92 11.24 13.19
C ARG A 70 -1.94 11.33 14.38
N PRO A 71 -1.86 12.50 15.04
CA PRO A 71 -0.97 12.71 16.19
C PRO A 71 -1.32 11.77 17.35
#